data_AF-A0A968L1J8-F1
#
_entry.id   AF-A0A968L1J8-F1
#
_cell.length_a   1.000
_cell.length_b   1.000
_cell.length_c   1.000
_cell.angle_alpha   90.00
_cell.angle_beta   90.00
_cell.angle_gamma   90.00
#
_symmetry.space_group_name_H-M   'P 1'
#
loop_
_entity.id
_entity.type
_entity.pdbx_description
1 polymer ?
#
loop_
_entity_poly.entity_id
_entity_poly.type
_entity_poly.pdbx_seq_one_letter_code
_entity_poly.pdbx_strand_id
1 'polypeptide(L)'
;MKTKIFLSVLLFLIINILLLAQSDYETLQNFKSQYKQIEESIKNVSSVDECNAISEKINNLRNDFTGNKTFLDKALYPDNFESALVKIEKSLEVKKTDLAQISTLTTQVGSLQVQVTELNQKNEELIKQINELMLKSEKDQATITELKRLVAQLRGNINQRDLLVRDLVDSLLVAFIKSPQNLNQKESQAIMSKVNKANLFYNIERTIADNIQFTKVTQMTADDFSQMKKQYSDFDKVWKQIGPRLSNVYLNKKQKKSEIAQIDSLFVQWNDQIDSGIWRSVNNLFIGKNIYLAPFNNADLFVTNVSAFIDEEIKNIGAKSKNESEDIYYTFADSVYYKTFAKKWLPVLIENNMMTQSQKDVVEAKIEFWKKEAVSSFSYWIYVITIIIILFVVVYIFQRTKKKSIKVE
;
A
#
# COMPACT_ATOMS: atom_id res chain seq x y z
N MET A 1 -33.26 53.05 -78.17
CA MET A 1 -32.95 51.60 -78.14
C MET A 1 -31.75 51.25 -77.25
N LYS A 2 -30.61 51.96 -77.34
CA LYS A 2 -29.40 51.65 -76.54
C LYS A 2 -29.60 51.64 -75.01
N THR A 3 -30.41 52.55 -74.46
CA THR A 3 -30.69 52.63 -73.00
C THR A 3 -31.53 51.47 -72.46
N LYS A 4 -32.46 50.91 -73.25
CA LYS A 4 -33.29 49.77 -72.84
C LYS A 4 -32.53 48.43 -72.88
N ILE A 5 -31.55 48.30 -73.77
CA ILE A 5 -30.64 47.15 -73.85
C ILE A 5 -29.68 47.18 -72.65
N PHE A 6 -29.13 48.36 -72.31
CA PHE A 6 -28.25 48.51 -71.14
C PHE A 6 -28.97 48.19 -69.82
N LEU A 7 -30.22 48.64 -69.66
CA LEU A 7 -31.03 48.33 -68.47
C LEU A 7 -31.34 46.82 -68.35
N SER A 8 -31.57 46.14 -69.47
CA SER A 8 -31.83 44.69 -69.49
C SER A 8 -30.59 43.87 -69.17
N VAL A 9 -29.41 44.28 -69.68
CA VAL A 9 -28.13 43.65 -69.35
C VAL A 9 -27.77 43.88 -67.87
N LEU A 10 -28.02 45.08 -67.34
CA LEU A 10 -27.81 45.40 -65.93
C LEU A 10 -28.73 44.58 -65.02
N LEU A 11 -30.01 44.44 -65.39
CA LEU A 11 -30.98 43.63 -64.64
C LEU A 11 -30.60 42.14 -64.68
N PHE A 12 -30.14 41.64 -65.82
CA PHE A 12 -29.67 40.26 -65.96
C PHE A 12 -28.40 40.03 -65.12
N LEU A 13 -27.47 40.98 -65.07
CA LEU A 13 -26.30 40.93 -64.20
C LEU A 13 -26.70 40.89 -62.71
N ILE A 14 -27.64 41.73 -62.27
CA ILE A 14 -28.10 41.76 -60.88
C ILE A 14 -28.79 40.45 -60.49
N ILE A 15 -29.59 39.85 -61.38
CA ILE A 15 -30.25 38.56 -61.13
C ILE A 15 -29.23 37.43 -61.03
N ASN A 16 -28.20 37.40 -61.89
CA ASN A 16 -27.12 36.41 -61.80
C ASN A 16 -26.30 36.56 -60.52
N ILE A 17 -26.03 37.81 -60.07
CA ILE A 17 -25.32 38.07 -58.80
C ILE A 17 -26.15 37.59 -57.60
N LEU A 18 -27.47 37.78 -57.62
CA LEU A 18 -28.37 37.30 -56.55
C LEU A 18 -28.45 35.76 -56.49
N LEU A 19 -28.48 35.09 -57.65
CA LEU A 19 -28.47 33.62 -57.73
C LEU A 19 -27.14 33.03 -57.25
N LEU A 20 -26.01 33.64 -57.62
CA LEU A 20 -24.68 33.24 -57.14
C LEU A 20 -24.54 33.45 -55.62
N ALA A 21 -25.03 34.57 -55.09
CA ALA A 21 -25.00 34.85 -53.65
C ALA A 21 -25.85 33.86 -52.82
N GLN A 22 -26.97 33.39 -53.36
CA GLN A 22 -27.80 32.37 -52.72
C GLN A 22 -27.08 31.01 -52.70
N SER A 23 -26.43 30.62 -53.81
CA SER A 23 -25.61 29.40 -53.92
C SER A 23 -24.38 29.43 -52.99
N ASP A 24 -23.71 30.58 -52.88
CA ASP A 24 -22.55 30.78 -52.01
C ASP A 24 -22.94 30.69 -50.52
N TYR A 25 -24.07 31.30 -50.14
CA TYR A 25 -24.60 31.18 -48.78
C TYR A 25 -24.93 29.74 -48.43
N GLU A 26 -25.62 29.02 -49.31
CA GLU A 26 -25.97 27.61 -49.12
C GLU A 26 -24.71 26.73 -48.99
N THR A 27 -23.70 26.97 -49.83
CA THR A 27 -22.40 26.29 -49.76
C THR A 27 -21.71 26.52 -48.41
N LEU A 28 -21.68 27.77 -47.92
CA LEU A 28 -21.10 28.09 -46.61
C LEU A 28 -21.85 27.41 -45.46
N GLN A 29 -23.18 27.42 -45.49
CA GLN A 29 -24.00 26.79 -44.44
C GLN A 29 -23.83 25.27 -44.44
N ASN A 30 -23.77 24.64 -45.62
CA ASN A 30 -23.56 23.20 -45.74
C ASN A 30 -22.18 22.80 -45.21
N PHE A 31 -21.12 23.54 -45.58
CA PHE A 31 -19.78 23.32 -45.04
C PHE A 31 -19.78 23.44 -43.51
N LYS A 32 -20.32 24.53 -42.95
CA LYS A 32 -20.37 24.75 -41.49
C LYS A 32 -21.17 23.67 -40.77
N SER A 33 -22.28 23.22 -41.35
CA SER A 33 -23.11 22.15 -40.80
C SER A 33 -22.35 20.82 -40.72
N GLN A 34 -21.76 20.38 -41.83
CA GLN A 34 -20.99 19.14 -41.88
C GLN A 34 -19.74 19.20 -40.99
N TYR A 35 -19.02 20.32 -41.02
CA TYR A 35 -17.88 20.58 -40.13
C TYR A 35 -18.27 20.44 -38.65
N LYS A 36 -19.40 21.05 -38.25
CA LYS A 36 -19.91 20.96 -36.88
C LYS A 36 -20.34 19.54 -36.51
N GLN A 37 -20.97 18.80 -37.42
CA GLN A 37 -21.31 17.38 -37.20
C GLN A 37 -20.07 16.52 -37.00
N ILE A 38 -18.98 16.81 -37.72
CA ILE A 38 -17.69 16.15 -37.52
C ILE A 38 -17.12 16.51 -36.14
N GLU A 39 -17.09 17.80 -35.76
CA GLU A 39 -16.64 18.20 -34.42
C GLU A 39 -17.44 17.50 -33.30
N GLU A 40 -18.76 17.39 -33.44
CA GLU A 40 -19.61 16.66 -32.50
C GLU A 40 -19.33 15.15 -32.53
N SER A 41 -19.06 14.57 -33.70
CA SER A 41 -18.67 13.16 -33.82
C SER A 41 -17.34 12.89 -33.12
N ILE A 42 -16.33 13.76 -33.31
CA ILE A 42 -15.02 13.67 -32.64
C ILE A 42 -15.18 13.77 -31.12
N LYS A 43 -16.08 14.63 -30.63
CA LYS A 43 -16.33 14.74 -29.18
C LYS A 43 -16.97 13.49 -28.58
N ASN A 44 -17.76 12.75 -29.37
CA ASN A 44 -18.58 11.63 -28.90
C ASN A 44 -18.04 10.24 -29.28
N VAL A 45 -16.93 10.19 -30.01
CA VAL A 45 -16.28 8.96 -30.46
C VAL A 45 -15.81 8.12 -29.27
N SER A 46 -15.94 6.80 -29.38
CA SER A 46 -15.68 5.86 -28.29
C SER A 46 -14.68 4.75 -28.63
N SER A 47 -14.27 4.64 -29.90
CA SER A 47 -13.31 3.64 -30.36
C SER A 47 -12.40 4.18 -31.47
N VAL A 48 -11.23 3.55 -31.61
CA VAL A 48 -10.27 3.87 -32.68
C VAL A 48 -10.87 3.57 -34.07
N ASP A 49 -11.75 2.57 -34.17
CA ASP A 49 -12.42 2.22 -35.42
C ASP A 49 -13.42 3.31 -35.85
N GLU A 50 -14.19 3.86 -34.89
CA GLU A 50 -15.06 5.01 -35.14
C GLU A 50 -14.25 6.26 -35.55
N CYS A 51 -13.02 6.45 -35.03
CA CYS A 51 -12.13 7.51 -35.49
C CYS A 51 -11.78 7.36 -36.97
N ASN A 52 -11.58 6.13 -37.48
CA ASN A 52 -11.31 5.91 -38.90
C ASN A 52 -12.51 6.30 -39.77
N ALA A 53 -13.74 5.98 -39.33
CA ALA A 53 -14.95 6.42 -40.03
C ALA A 53 -15.13 7.95 -40.02
N ILE A 54 -14.69 8.64 -38.95
CA ILE A 54 -14.66 10.11 -38.93
C ILE A 54 -13.59 10.66 -39.87
N SER A 55 -12.43 10.01 -39.98
CA SER A 55 -11.39 10.38 -40.94
C SER A 55 -11.90 10.33 -42.38
N GLU A 56 -12.70 9.33 -42.74
CA GLU A 56 -13.39 9.27 -44.03
C GLU A 56 -14.36 10.44 -44.22
N LYS A 57 -15.13 10.82 -43.19
CA LYS A 57 -16.02 12.01 -43.26
C LYS A 57 -15.25 13.30 -43.47
N ILE A 58 -14.07 13.46 -42.86
CA ILE A 58 -13.20 14.62 -43.08
C ILE A 58 -12.70 14.63 -44.53
N ASN A 59 -12.29 13.49 -45.07
CA ASN A 59 -11.87 13.39 -46.47
C ASN A 59 -13.01 13.71 -47.44
N ASN A 60 -14.22 13.26 -47.14
CA ASN A 60 -15.41 13.60 -47.93
C ASN A 60 -15.71 15.09 -47.87
N LEU A 61 -15.69 15.71 -46.68
CA LEU A 61 -15.84 17.16 -46.51
C LEU A 61 -14.77 17.94 -47.32
N ARG A 62 -13.52 17.46 -47.31
CA ARG A 62 -12.44 18.07 -48.10
C ARG A 62 -12.75 17.97 -49.60
N ASN A 63 -13.14 16.80 -50.09
CA ASN A 63 -13.41 16.57 -51.51
C ASN A 63 -14.63 17.36 -52.01
N ASP A 64 -15.73 17.35 -51.25
CA ASP A 64 -17.00 17.99 -51.61
C ASP A 64 -16.87 19.52 -51.75
N PHE A 65 -15.95 20.13 -51.00
CA PHE A 65 -15.81 21.58 -50.93
C PHE A 65 -14.49 22.12 -51.52
N THR A 66 -13.61 21.25 -52.05
CA THR A 66 -12.37 21.68 -52.71
C THR A 66 -12.63 22.64 -53.89
N GLY A 67 -13.69 22.39 -54.66
CA GLY A 67 -14.09 23.28 -55.76
C GLY A 67 -14.48 24.69 -55.30
N ASN A 68 -14.88 24.85 -54.03
CA ASN A 68 -15.35 26.10 -53.44
C ASN A 68 -14.30 26.77 -52.53
N LYS A 69 -13.05 26.29 -52.54
CA LYS A 69 -11.98 26.72 -51.63
C LYS A 69 -11.80 28.23 -51.57
N THR A 70 -11.67 28.91 -52.71
CA THR A 70 -11.39 30.35 -52.77
C THR A 70 -12.48 31.20 -52.13
N PHE A 71 -13.74 30.77 -52.22
CA PHE A 71 -14.86 31.40 -51.54
C PHE A 71 -14.81 31.14 -50.02
N LEU A 72 -14.61 29.88 -49.63
CA LEU A 72 -14.56 29.47 -48.23
C LEU A 72 -13.38 30.11 -47.48
N ASP A 73 -12.22 30.28 -48.11
CA ASP A 73 -11.05 30.96 -47.53
C ASP A 73 -11.39 32.40 -47.08
N LYS A 74 -12.31 33.08 -47.77
CA LYS A 74 -12.77 34.43 -47.40
C LYS A 74 -13.91 34.39 -46.38
N ALA A 75 -14.81 33.42 -46.52
CA ALA A 75 -16.04 33.32 -45.73
C ALA A 75 -15.82 32.76 -44.30
N LEU A 76 -14.69 32.09 -44.05
CA LEU A 76 -14.38 31.43 -42.77
C LEU A 76 -13.52 32.27 -41.81
N TYR A 77 -13.24 33.53 -42.13
CA TYR A 77 -12.33 34.40 -41.35
C TYR A 77 -12.65 34.39 -39.83
N PRO A 78 -11.64 34.30 -38.94
CA PRO A 78 -10.19 34.36 -39.21
C PRO A 78 -9.57 33.06 -39.76
N ASP A 79 -10.34 31.97 -39.79
CA ASP A 79 -9.91 30.70 -40.37
C ASP A 79 -10.04 30.71 -41.91
N ASN A 80 -9.46 29.72 -42.57
CA ASN A 80 -9.62 29.44 -44.00
C ASN A 80 -9.99 27.96 -44.21
N PHE A 81 -10.24 27.55 -45.46
CA PHE A 81 -10.69 26.20 -45.76
C PHE A 81 -9.73 25.13 -45.23
N GLU A 82 -8.42 25.31 -45.48
CA GLU A 82 -7.41 24.35 -45.02
C GLU A 82 -7.21 24.40 -43.51
N SER A 83 -7.19 25.59 -42.88
CA SER A 83 -7.00 25.69 -41.43
C SER A 83 -8.16 25.09 -40.65
N ALA A 84 -9.39 25.19 -41.17
CA ALA A 84 -10.55 24.50 -40.61
C ALA A 84 -10.36 22.97 -40.68
N LEU A 85 -10.02 22.41 -41.84
CA LEU A 85 -9.78 20.98 -41.98
C LEU A 85 -8.64 20.48 -41.08
N VAL A 86 -7.51 21.19 -41.05
CA VAL A 86 -6.37 20.86 -40.18
C VAL A 86 -6.77 20.84 -38.70
N LYS A 87 -7.67 21.74 -38.28
CA LYS A 87 -8.14 21.80 -36.89
C LYS A 87 -8.94 20.56 -36.49
N ILE A 88 -9.85 20.07 -37.33
CA ILE A 88 -10.61 18.84 -37.05
C ILE A 88 -9.76 17.59 -37.22
N GLU A 89 -8.82 17.56 -38.17
CA GLU A 89 -7.84 16.48 -38.32
C GLU A 89 -6.96 16.34 -37.08
N LYS A 90 -6.41 17.46 -36.59
CA LYS A 90 -5.60 17.47 -35.36
C LYS A 90 -6.43 17.06 -34.14
N SER A 91 -7.68 17.51 -34.05
CA SER A 91 -8.58 17.14 -32.95
C SER A 91 -8.91 15.65 -32.98
N LEU A 92 -9.14 15.08 -34.18
CA LEU A 92 -9.35 13.65 -34.35
C LEU A 92 -8.10 12.84 -33.99
N GLU A 93 -6.91 13.30 -34.39
CA GLU A 93 -5.65 12.59 -34.12
C GLU A 93 -5.31 12.56 -32.62
N VAL A 94 -5.50 13.68 -31.91
CA VAL A 94 -5.39 13.72 -30.45
C VAL A 94 -6.37 12.72 -29.83
N LYS A 95 -7.63 12.74 -30.26
CA LYS A 95 -8.66 11.85 -29.72
C LYS A 95 -8.36 10.37 -29.99
N LYS A 96 -7.85 10.06 -31.18
CA LYS A 96 -7.43 8.71 -31.58
C LYS A 96 -6.27 8.20 -30.71
N THR A 97 -5.29 9.07 -30.45
CA THR A 97 -4.17 8.78 -29.54
C THR A 97 -4.66 8.49 -28.12
N ASP A 98 -5.54 9.33 -27.58
CA ASP A 98 -6.13 9.14 -26.25
C ASP A 98 -6.88 7.81 -26.15
N LEU A 99 -7.71 7.48 -27.14
CA LEU A 99 -8.47 6.23 -27.19
C LEU A 99 -7.56 5.00 -27.31
N ALA A 100 -6.47 5.08 -28.08
CA ALA A 100 -5.49 3.99 -28.18
C ALA A 100 -4.78 3.74 -26.83
N GLN A 101 -4.42 4.81 -26.12
CA GLN A 101 -3.84 4.71 -24.78
C GLN A 101 -4.84 4.12 -23.78
N ILE A 102 -6.09 4.58 -23.80
CA ILE A 102 -7.18 4.02 -22.97
C ILE A 102 -7.36 2.53 -23.26
N SER A 103 -7.36 2.11 -24.53
CA SER A 103 -7.49 0.70 -24.92
C SER A 103 -6.35 -0.16 -24.36
N THR A 104 -5.12 0.36 -24.41
CA THR A 104 -3.93 -0.30 -23.86
C THR A 104 -4.03 -0.47 -22.34
N LEU A 105 -4.34 0.63 -21.64
CA LEU A 105 -4.51 0.61 -20.18
C LEU A 105 -5.64 -0.32 -19.76
N THR A 106 -6.73 -0.35 -20.54
CA THR A 106 -7.86 -1.24 -20.26
C THR A 106 -7.49 -2.72 -20.39
N THR A 107 -6.71 -3.07 -21.40
CA THR A 107 -6.19 -4.43 -21.59
C THR A 107 -5.25 -4.82 -20.44
N GLN A 108 -4.37 -3.91 -20.02
CA GLN A 108 -3.47 -4.11 -18.87
C GLN A 108 -4.27 -4.33 -17.58
N VAL A 109 -5.27 -3.48 -17.32
CA VAL A 109 -6.18 -3.61 -16.18
C VAL A 109 -6.88 -4.97 -16.19
N GLY A 110 -7.41 -5.42 -17.33
CA GLY A 110 -8.04 -6.74 -17.44
C GLY A 110 -7.08 -7.89 -17.12
N SER A 111 -5.85 -7.83 -17.63
CA SER A 111 -4.81 -8.82 -17.32
C SER A 111 -4.44 -8.84 -15.84
N LEU A 112 -4.26 -7.68 -15.22
CA LEU A 112 -3.97 -7.55 -13.78
C LEU A 112 -5.12 -8.12 -12.94
N GLN A 113 -6.38 -7.87 -13.32
CA GLN A 113 -7.54 -8.44 -12.62
C GLN A 113 -7.57 -9.96 -12.65
N VAL A 114 -7.23 -10.58 -13.79
CA VAL A 114 -7.13 -12.04 -13.91
C VAL A 114 -6.05 -12.59 -12.97
N GLN A 115 -4.85 -12.00 -13.00
CA GLN A 115 -3.73 -12.42 -12.16
C GLN A 115 -4.05 -12.29 -10.65
N VAL A 116 -4.71 -11.20 -10.25
CA VAL A 116 -5.17 -11.02 -8.85
C VAL A 116 -6.18 -12.10 -8.47
N THR A 117 -7.13 -12.42 -9.36
CA THR A 117 -8.14 -13.45 -9.11
C THR A 117 -7.52 -14.84 -8.95
N GLU A 118 -6.55 -15.19 -9.81
CA GLU A 118 -5.82 -16.46 -9.72
C GLU A 118 -5.01 -16.56 -8.42
N LEU A 119 -4.36 -15.48 -8.00
CA LEU A 119 -3.64 -15.45 -6.72
C LEU A 119 -4.59 -15.55 -5.53
N ASN A 120 -5.77 -14.93 -5.58
CA ASN A 120 -6.79 -15.09 -4.55
C ASN A 120 -7.22 -16.55 -4.37
N GLN A 121 -7.50 -17.25 -5.48
CA GLN A 121 -7.87 -18.67 -5.43
C GLN A 121 -6.74 -19.54 -4.86
N LYS A 122 -5.49 -19.28 -5.28
CA LYS A 122 -4.30 -19.98 -4.72
C LYS A 122 -4.13 -19.70 -3.24
N ASN A 123 -4.38 -18.47 -2.79
CA ASN A 123 -4.26 -18.09 -1.38
C ASN A 123 -5.33 -18.76 -0.52
N GLU A 124 -6.57 -18.85 -1.00
CA GLU A 124 -7.65 -19.58 -0.31
C GLU A 124 -7.30 -21.05 -0.06
N GLU A 125 -6.79 -21.71 -1.10
CA GLU A 125 -6.37 -23.11 -1.02
C GLU A 125 -5.21 -23.29 -0.02
N LEU A 126 -4.20 -22.40 -0.06
CA LEU A 126 -3.09 -22.42 0.90
C LEU A 126 -3.56 -22.14 2.34
N ILE A 127 -4.46 -21.18 2.55
CA ILE A 127 -5.03 -20.88 3.88
C ILE A 127 -5.77 -22.12 4.42
N LYS A 128 -6.54 -22.80 3.58
CA LYS A 128 -7.25 -24.02 3.95
C LYS A 128 -6.27 -25.12 4.38
N GLN A 129 -5.23 -25.38 3.59
CA GLN A 129 -4.20 -26.36 3.91
C GLN A 129 -3.44 -26.01 5.20
N ILE A 130 -3.11 -24.74 5.41
CA ILE A 130 -2.48 -24.26 6.65
C ILE A 130 -3.38 -24.52 7.86
N ASN A 131 -4.68 -24.20 7.77
CA ASN A 131 -5.63 -24.45 8.86
C ASN A 131 -5.75 -25.93 9.18
N GLU A 132 -5.85 -26.79 8.17
CA GLU A 132 -5.93 -28.24 8.35
C GLU A 132 -4.69 -28.80 9.07
N LEU A 133 -3.49 -28.35 8.69
CA LEU A 133 -2.24 -28.75 9.36
C LEU A 133 -2.11 -28.16 10.77
N MET A 134 -2.62 -26.95 11.01
CA MET A 134 -2.61 -26.34 12.34
C MET A 134 -3.50 -27.09 13.34
N LEU A 135 -4.63 -27.63 12.88
CA LEU A 135 -5.58 -28.38 13.72
C LEU A 135 -5.09 -29.79 14.10
N LYS A 136 -4.01 -30.29 13.49
CA LYS A 136 -3.40 -31.56 13.92
C LYS A 136 -2.86 -31.44 15.35
N SER A 137 -3.33 -32.35 16.21
CA SER A 137 -2.96 -32.41 17.63
C SER A 137 -1.48 -32.77 17.84
N GLU A 138 -0.96 -33.71 17.05
CA GLU A 138 0.46 -34.05 17.02
C GLU A 138 1.08 -33.55 15.72
N LYS A 139 2.07 -32.66 15.84
CA LYS A 139 2.81 -32.12 14.71
C LYS A 139 4.19 -32.75 14.71
N ASP A 140 4.40 -33.71 13.83
CA ASP A 140 5.73 -34.25 13.57
C ASP A 140 6.60 -33.22 12.82
N GLN A 141 7.91 -33.47 12.76
CA GLN A 141 8.85 -32.56 12.13
C GLN A 141 8.54 -32.33 10.64
N ALA A 142 7.98 -33.34 9.97
CA ALA A 142 7.51 -33.24 8.58
C ALA A 142 6.35 -32.26 8.45
N THR A 143 5.32 -32.35 9.31
CA THR A 143 4.18 -31.43 9.36
C THR A 143 4.63 -30.01 9.65
N ILE A 144 5.58 -29.81 10.58
CA ILE A 144 6.14 -28.48 10.87
C ILE A 144 6.87 -27.90 9.65
N THR A 145 7.62 -28.74 8.93
CA THR A 145 8.38 -28.32 7.74
C THR A 145 7.44 -27.94 6.61
N GLU A 146 6.39 -28.74 6.38
CA GLU A 146 5.37 -28.44 5.38
C GLU A 146 4.57 -27.19 5.72
N LEU A 147 4.19 -27.00 6.99
CA LEU A 147 3.52 -25.78 7.45
C LEU A 147 4.38 -24.54 7.18
N LYS A 148 5.68 -24.59 7.48
CA LYS A 148 6.61 -23.48 7.17
C LYS A 148 6.68 -23.19 5.67
N ARG A 149 6.71 -24.24 4.84
CA ARG A 149 6.74 -24.11 3.38
C ARG A 149 5.46 -23.45 2.85
N LEU A 150 4.30 -23.91 3.29
CA LEU A 150 2.99 -23.37 2.89
C LEU A 150 2.82 -21.92 3.34
N VAL A 151 3.21 -21.58 4.56
CA VAL A 151 3.19 -20.19 5.06
C VAL A 151 4.11 -19.30 4.23
N ALA A 152 5.32 -19.76 3.90
CA ALA A 152 6.25 -19.00 3.06
C ALA A 152 5.70 -18.78 1.64
N GLN A 153 5.05 -19.79 1.06
CA GLN A 153 4.41 -19.70 -0.25
C GLN A 153 3.21 -18.74 -0.23
N LEU A 154 2.34 -18.85 0.77
CA LEU A 154 1.19 -17.96 0.95
C LEU A 154 1.64 -16.50 1.10
N ARG A 155 2.69 -16.26 1.90
CA ARG A 155 3.29 -14.93 2.06
C ARG A 155 3.80 -14.37 0.73
N GLY A 156 4.48 -15.20 -0.08
CA GLY A 156 4.96 -14.80 -1.40
C GLY A 156 3.82 -14.41 -2.35
N ASN A 157 2.77 -15.23 -2.41
CA ASN A 157 1.59 -14.97 -3.24
C ASN A 157 0.82 -13.72 -2.80
N ILE A 158 0.65 -13.51 -1.49
CA ILE A 158 0.03 -12.30 -0.93
C ILE A 158 0.81 -11.07 -1.37
N ASN A 159 2.14 -11.06 -1.20
CA ASN A 159 2.96 -9.92 -1.60
C ASN A 159 2.86 -9.64 -3.11
N GLN A 160 2.90 -10.68 -3.95
CA GLN A 160 2.75 -10.51 -5.40
C GLN A 160 1.38 -9.93 -5.76
N ARG A 161 0.31 -10.41 -5.12
CA ARG A 161 -1.05 -9.90 -5.33
C ARG A 161 -1.15 -8.44 -4.93
N ASP A 162 -0.62 -8.07 -3.78
CA ASP A 162 -0.70 -6.70 -3.25
C ASP A 162 0.00 -5.72 -4.21
N LEU A 163 1.13 -6.12 -4.81
CA LEU A 163 1.78 -5.37 -5.88
C LEU A 163 0.90 -5.24 -7.13
N LEU A 164 0.25 -6.32 -7.57
CA LEU A 164 -0.63 -6.27 -8.75
C LEU A 164 -1.87 -5.40 -8.51
N VAL A 165 -2.43 -5.40 -7.30
CA VAL A 165 -3.56 -4.52 -6.93
C VAL A 165 -3.10 -3.06 -6.94
N ARG A 166 -1.88 -2.77 -6.49
CA ARG A 166 -1.29 -1.43 -6.60
C ARG A 166 -1.10 -1.02 -8.07
N ASP A 167 -0.51 -1.87 -8.91
CA ASP A 167 -0.30 -1.59 -10.33
C ASP A 167 -1.64 -1.38 -11.07
N LEU A 168 -2.67 -2.12 -10.67
CA LEU A 168 -4.04 -1.98 -11.15
C LEU A 168 -4.58 -0.58 -10.79
N VAL A 169 -4.41 -0.16 -9.53
CA VAL A 169 -4.80 1.17 -9.06
C VAL A 169 -4.05 2.28 -9.80
N ASP A 170 -2.74 2.16 -9.96
CA ASP A 170 -1.91 3.16 -10.64
C ASP A 170 -2.27 3.26 -12.14
N SER A 171 -2.51 2.12 -12.80
CA SER A 171 -2.94 2.07 -14.20
C SER A 171 -4.30 2.75 -14.41
N LEU A 172 -5.24 2.52 -13.48
CA LEU A 172 -6.52 3.21 -13.48
C LEU A 172 -6.32 4.71 -13.27
N LEU A 173 -5.45 5.11 -12.34
CA LEU A 173 -5.19 6.52 -12.07
C LEU A 173 -4.62 7.26 -13.29
N VAL A 174 -3.66 6.66 -14.00
CA VAL A 174 -3.06 7.24 -15.22
C VAL A 174 -4.13 7.44 -16.30
N ALA A 175 -5.06 6.50 -16.47
CA ALA A 175 -6.17 6.64 -17.41
C ALA A 175 -7.05 7.87 -17.10
N PHE A 176 -7.16 8.27 -15.83
CA PHE A 176 -7.99 9.41 -15.41
C PHE A 176 -7.24 10.74 -15.31
N ILE A 177 -5.98 10.75 -14.88
CA ILE A 177 -5.20 11.99 -14.71
C ILE A 177 -4.76 12.54 -16.07
N LYS A 178 -4.44 11.67 -17.05
CA LYS A 178 -3.92 12.12 -18.35
C LYS A 178 -4.98 12.52 -19.37
N SER A 179 -6.26 12.21 -19.16
CA SER A 179 -7.35 12.75 -19.97
C SER A 179 -7.67 14.18 -19.50
N PRO A 180 -7.19 15.23 -20.19
CA PRO A 180 -7.41 16.60 -19.76
C PRO A 180 -8.90 16.90 -19.92
N GLN A 181 -9.60 17.07 -18.80
CA GLN A 181 -11.00 17.49 -18.69
C GLN A 181 -12.00 16.79 -19.65
N ASN A 182 -12.78 15.89 -19.05
CA ASN A 182 -14.02 15.30 -19.57
C ASN A 182 -13.80 14.13 -20.56
N LEU A 183 -13.52 12.95 -19.99
CA LEU A 183 -14.07 11.72 -20.59
C LEU A 183 -15.57 11.94 -20.75
N ASN A 184 -16.09 11.85 -21.98
CA ASN A 184 -17.52 11.95 -22.21
C ASN A 184 -18.22 10.75 -21.52
N GLN A 185 -19.54 10.81 -21.37
CA GLN A 185 -20.29 9.76 -20.67
C GLN A 185 -20.08 8.37 -21.31
N LYS A 186 -19.96 8.29 -22.64
CA LYS A 186 -19.73 7.03 -23.36
C LYS A 186 -18.32 6.48 -23.16
N GLU A 187 -17.29 7.33 -23.12
CA GLU A 187 -15.91 6.95 -22.84
C GLU A 187 -15.76 6.42 -21.42
N SER A 188 -16.34 7.13 -20.46
CA SER A 188 -16.45 6.66 -19.08
C SER A 188 -17.17 5.30 -19.05
N GLN A 189 -18.24 5.13 -19.81
CA GLN A 189 -19.01 3.88 -19.85
C GLN A 189 -18.26 2.72 -20.51
N ALA A 190 -17.46 2.97 -21.55
CA ALA A 190 -16.61 1.97 -22.21
C ALA A 190 -15.46 1.50 -21.32
N ILE A 191 -14.84 2.42 -20.56
CA ILE A 191 -13.85 2.09 -19.53
C ILE A 191 -14.55 1.29 -18.41
N MET A 192 -15.69 1.76 -17.94
CA MET A 192 -16.51 1.10 -16.92
C MET A 192 -17.05 -0.28 -17.33
N SER A 193 -17.23 -0.56 -18.62
CA SER A 193 -17.72 -1.86 -19.10
C SER A 193 -16.61 -2.91 -19.23
N LYS A 194 -15.38 -2.47 -19.49
CA LYS A 194 -14.22 -3.35 -19.61
C LYS A 194 -13.52 -3.59 -18.27
N VAL A 195 -13.57 -2.62 -17.36
CA VAL A 195 -13.19 -2.80 -15.96
C VAL A 195 -14.41 -3.32 -15.21
N ASN A 196 -14.43 -4.62 -14.90
CA ASN A 196 -15.56 -5.17 -14.15
C ASN A 196 -15.60 -4.53 -12.76
N LYS A 197 -16.52 -3.58 -12.56
CA LYS A 197 -16.67 -2.76 -11.34
C LYS A 197 -16.78 -3.59 -10.08
N ALA A 198 -17.49 -4.71 -10.19
CA ALA A 198 -17.68 -5.66 -9.11
C ALA A 198 -16.35 -6.33 -8.72
N ASN A 199 -15.41 -6.50 -9.66
CA ASN A 199 -14.12 -7.13 -9.38
C ASN A 199 -13.12 -6.16 -8.74
N LEU A 200 -13.15 -4.85 -8.99
CA LEU A 200 -12.12 -3.94 -8.46
C LEU A 200 -12.22 -3.76 -6.94
N PHE A 201 -13.37 -3.27 -6.45
CA PHE A 201 -13.56 -3.04 -5.01
C PHE A 201 -13.55 -4.36 -4.24
N TYR A 202 -14.19 -5.41 -4.79
CA TYR A 202 -14.11 -6.76 -4.26
C TYR A 202 -12.66 -7.25 -4.15
N ASN A 203 -11.81 -7.05 -5.15
CA ASN A 203 -10.41 -7.48 -5.08
C ASN A 203 -9.63 -6.73 -4.01
N ILE A 204 -9.91 -5.43 -3.80
CA ILE A 204 -9.29 -4.64 -2.72
C ILE A 204 -9.75 -5.18 -1.36
N GLU A 205 -11.06 -5.32 -1.16
CA GLU A 205 -11.65 -5.87 0.07
C GLU A 205 -11.10 -7.26 0.38
N ARG A 206 -11.13 -8.15 -0.62
CA ARG A 206 -10.63 -9.52 -0.53
C ARG A 206 -9.16 -9.54 -0.15
N THR A 207 -8.36 -8.65 -0.76
CA THR A 207 -6.94 -8.55 -0.47
C THR A 207 -6.69 -8.22 1.00
N ILE A 208 -7.37 -7.20 1.52
CA ILE A 208 -7.23 -6.79 2.92
C ILE A 208 -7.76 -7.88 3.87
N ALA A 209 -8.91 -8.48 3.54
CA ALA A 209 -9.52 -9.55 4.33
C ALA A 209 -8.63 -10.79 4.42
N ASP A 210 -7.99 -11.19 3.31
CA ASP A 210 -7.06 -12.31 3.31
C ASP A 210 -5.79 -11.98 4.11
N ASN A 211 -5.31 -10.73 4.08
CA ASN A 211 -4.16 -10.31 4.89
C ASN A 211 -4.51 -10.36 6.39
N ILE A 212 -5.71 -9.92 6.77
CA ILE A 212 -6.24 -10.10 8.14
C ILE A 212 -6.25 -11.59 8.52
N GLN A 213 -6.77 -12.44 7.64
CA GLN A 213 -6.88 -13.87 7.90
C GLN A 213 -5.49 -14.53 8.01
N PHE A 214 -4.55 -14.16 7.14
CA PHE A 214 -3.17 -14.62 7.19
C PHE A 214 -2.52 -14.31 8.54
N THR A 215 -2.67 -13.09 9.04
CA THR A 215 -2.13 -12.69 10.35
C THR A 215 -2.80 -13.41 11.53
N LYS A 216 -4.04 -13.88 11.36
CA LYS A 216 -4.73 -14.69 12.39
C LYS A 216 -4.20 -16.11 12.47
N VAL A 217 -3.94 -16.72 11.32
CA VAL A 217 -3.66 -18.16 11.22
C VAL A 217 -2.17 -18.50 11.18
N THR A 218 -1.29 -17.51 11.16
CA THR A 218 0.16 -17.75 11.09
C THR A 218 0.89 -17.22 12.32
N GLN A 219 1.94 -17.94 12.73
CA GLN A 219 2.94 -17.41 13.66
C GLN A 219 4.03 -16.72 12.84
N MET A 220 4.22 -15.43 13.08
CA MET A 220 5.12 -14.58 12.32
C MET A 220 6.30 -14.13 13.19
N THR A 221 7.47 -13.99 12.57
CA THR A 221 8.64 -13.41 13.23
C THR A 221 8.55 -11.88 13.28
N ALA A 222 9.44 -11.23 14.03
CA ALA A 222 9.52 -9.77 14.07
C ALA A 222 9.73 -9.17 12.67
N ASP A 223 10.60 -9.77 11.86
CA ASP A 223 10.87 -9.32 10.49
C ASP A 223 9.63 -9.46 9.59
N ASP A 224 8.86 -10.54 9.76
CA ASP A 224 7.62 -10.75 9.03
C ASP A 224 6.58 -9.68 9.37
N PHE A 225 6.42 -9.35 10.65
CA PHE A 225 5.51 -8.29 11.08
C PHE A 225 5.95 -6.90 10.61
N SER A 226 7.25 -6.63 10.61
CA SER A 226 7.79 -5.37 10.09
C SER A 226 7.48 -5.21 8.59
N GLN A 227 7.67 -6.27 7.80
CA GLN A 227 7.30 -6.26 6.38
C GLN A 227 5.79 -6.06 6.17
N MET A 228 4.97 -6.76 6.96
CA MET A 228 3.51 -6.62 6.90
C MET A 228 3.04 -5.21 7.27
N LYS A 229 3.65 -4.57 8.28
CA LYS A 229 3.36 -3.17 8.63
C LYS A 229 3.69 -2.21 7.49
N LYS A 230 4.82 -2.42 6.82
CA LYS A 230 5.20 -1.63 5.66
C LYS A 230 4.19 -1.80 4.52
N GLN A 231 3.81 -3.03 4.21
CA GLN A 231 2.77 -3.34 3.19
C GLN A 231 1.44 -2.67 3.53
N TYR A 232 0.97 -2.79 4.77
CA TYR A 232 -0.22 -2.09 5.26
C TYR A 232 -0.12 -0.58 5.05
N SER A 233 0.98 0.05 5.49
CA SER A 233 1.17 1.50 5.42
C SER A 233 1.20 2.00 3.97
N ASP A 234 1.92 1.30 3.09
CA ASP A 234 2.01 1.63 1.67
C ASP A 234 0.63 1.52 1.01
N PHE A 235 -0.13 0.46 1.30
CA PHE A 235 -1.43 0.24 0.69
C PHE A 235 -2.50 1.20 1.23
N ASP A 236 -2.57 1.41 2.55
CA ASP A 236 -3.48 2.38 3.18
C ASP A 236 -3.23 3.80 2.64
N LYS A 237 -1.96 4.19 2.47
CA LYS A 237 -1.59 5.49 1.89
C LYS A 237 -2.10 5.63 0.46
N VAL A 238 -1.89 4.61 -0.38
CA VAL A 238 -2.40 4.62 -1.76
C VAL A 238 -3.92 4.70 -1.75
N TRP A 239 -4.60 3.85 -0.97
CA TRP A 239 -6.05 3.82 -0.87
C TRP A 239 -6.64 5.17 -0.45
N LYS A 240 -6.11 5.82 0.59
CA LYS A 240 -6.57 7.14 1.05
C LYS A 240 -6.48 8.21 -0.04
N GLN A 241 -5.53 8.10 -0.96
CA GLN A 241 -5.36 9.05 -2.07
C GLN A 241 -6.33 8.78 -3.23
N ILE A 242 -6.59 7.51 -3.53
CA ILE A 242 -7.26 7.07 -4.77
C ILE A 242 -8.70 6.57 -4.56
N GLY A 243 -9.02 5.99 -3.41
CA GLY A 243 -10.33 5.42 -3.07
C GLY A 243 -11.50 6.40 -3.32
N PRO A 244 -11.45 7.65 -2.81
CA PRO A 244 -12.48 8.64 -3.09
C PRO A 244 -12.63 9.00 -4.58
N ARG A 245 -11.54 8.98 -5.35
CA ARG A 245 -11.57 9.26 -6.80
C ARG A 245 -12.17 8.09 -7.57
N LEU A 246 -11.75 6.87 -7.26
CA LEU A 246 -12.29 5.65 -7.86
C LEU A 246 -13.78 5.49 -7.57
N SER A 247 -14.21 5.67 -6.31
CA SER A 247 -15.64 5.61 -5.96
C SER A 247 -16.45 6.63 -6.75
N ASN A 248 -15.88 7.81 -7.02
CA ASN A 248 -16.58 8.85 -7.76
C ASN A 248 -16.94 8.46 -9.19
N VAL A 249 -16.07 7.68 -9.82
CA VAL A 249 -16.22 7.19 -11.19
C VAL A 249 -17.06 5.91 -11.24
N TYR A 250 -16.75 4.95 -10.37
CA TYR A 250 -17.22 3.59 -10.53
C TYR A 250 -18.51 3.28 -9.77
N LEU A 251 -18.77 3.98 -8.65
CA LEU A 251 -19.91 3.70 -7.78
C LEU A 251 -21.04 4.73 -7.96
N ASN A 252 -22.29 4.30 -7.78
CA ASN A 252 -23.43 5.21 -7.72
C ASN A 252 -23.47 5.93 -6.35
N LYS A 253 -24.17 7.07 -6.28
CA LYS A 253 -24.24 7.92 -5.06
C LYS A 253 -24.63 7.13 -3.79
N LYS A 254 -25.46 6.09 -3.90
CA LYS A 254 -25.94 5.28 -2.77
C LYS A 254 -24.85 4.33 -2.23
N GLN A 255 -24.01 3.78 -3.11
CA GLN A 255 -22.96 2.82 -2.76
C GLN A 255 -21.63 3.47 -2.37
N LYS A 256 -21.33 4.67 -2.89
CA LYS A 256 -20.05 5.37 -2.62
C LYS A 256 -19.68 5.41 -1.15
N LYS A 257 -20.62 5.80 -0.28
CA LYS A 257 -20.35 5.96 1.15
C LYS A 257 -20.16 4.62 1.86
N SER A 258 -20.92 3.59 1.51
CA SER A 258 -20.84 2.28 2.16
C SER A 258 -19.55 1.53 1.80
N GLU A 259 -19.21 1.48 0.51
CA GLU A 259 -18.03 0.76 0.00
C GLU A 259 -16.73 1.38 0.53
N ILE A 260 -16.62 2.71 0.52
CA ILE A 260 -15.44 3.39 1.08
C ILE A 260 -15.32 3.12 2.58
N ALA A 261 -16.42 3.27 3.34
CA ALA A 261 -16.40 3.02 4.78
C ALA A 261 -16.07 1.55 5.12
N GLN A 262 -16.51 0.60 4.29
CA GLN A 262 -16.20 -0.81 4.45
C GLN A 262 -14.71 -1.08 4.26
N ILE A 263 -14.10 -0.58 3.19
CA ILE A 263 -12.66 -0.75 2.95
C ILE A 263 -11.83 -0.03 4.01
N ASP A 264 -12.21 1.20 4.40
CA ASP A 264 -11.54 1.93 5.47
C ASP A 264 -11.60 1.15 6.80
N SER A 265 -12.74 0.52 7.12
CA SER A 265 -12.87 -0.34 8.28
C SER A 265 -11.98 -1.58 8.19
N LEU A 266 -11.82 -2.17 7.01
CA LEU A 266 -10.91 -3.31 6.80
C LEU A 266 -9.45 -2.90 7.03
N PHE A 267 -9.02 -1.71 6.61
CA PHE A 267 -7.67 -1.22 6.91
C PHE A 267 -7.43 -1.07 8.42
N VAL A 268 -8.39 -0.52 9.16
CA VAL A 268 -8.30 -0.44 10.62
C VAL A 268 -8.19 -1.84 11.24
N GLN A 269 -9.06 -2.77 10.84
CA GLN A 269 -9.02 -4.15 11.33
C GLN A 269 -7.69 -4.86 11.01
N TRP A 270 -7.13 -4.60 9.82
CA TRP A 270 -5.83 -5.15 9.43
C TRP A 270 -4.72 -4.62 10.31
N ASN A 271 -4.68 -3.31 10.55
CA ASN A 271 -3.72 -2.71 11.45
C ASN A 271 -3.80 -3.30 12.86
N ASP A 272 -5.01 -3.38 13.43
CA ASP A 272 -5.25 -3.89 14.78
C ASP A 272 -4.85 -5.37 14.90
N GLN A 273 -5.09 -6.15 13.83
CA GLN A 273 -4.71 -7.56 13.79
C GLN A 273 -3.18 -7.73 13.74
N ILE A 274 -2.47 -6.88 13.00
CA ILE A 274 -1.00 -6.86 13.00
C ILE A 274 -0.48 -6.51 14.39
N ASP A 275 -0.99 -5.43 14.99
CA ASP A 275 -0.56 -4.96 16.31
C ASP A 275 -0.81 -6.01 17.40
N SER A 276 -1.99 -6.61 17.39
CA SER A 276 -2.33 -7.73 18.29
C SER A 276 -1.44 -8.94 18.07
N GLY A 277 -1.08 -9.25 16.81
CA GLY A 277 -0.18 -10.33 16.45
C GLY A 277 1.24 -10.13 17.00
N ILE A 278 1.76 -8.90 16.92
CA ILE A 278 3.05 -8.51 17.46
C ILE A 278 3.07 -8.72 18.98
N TRP A 279 2.12 -8.14 19.71
CA TRP A 279 2.10 -8.25 21.17
C TRP A 279 1.87 -9.68 21.67
N ARG A 280 1.04 -10.47 20.98
CA ARG A 280 0.88 -11.90 21.26
C ARG A 280 2.19 -12.66 21.08
N SER A 281 2.94 -12.35 20.03
CA SER A 281 4.23 -12.99 19.75
C SER A 281 5.29 -12.61 20.78
N VAL A 282 5.30 -11.35 21.22
CA VAL A 282 6.14 -10.89 22.34
C VAL A 282 5.79 -11.65 23.62
N ASN A 283 4.50 -11.75 23.97
CA ASN A 283 4.07 -12.49 25.16
C ASN A 283 4.48 -13.98 25.12
N ASN A 284 4.39 -14.61 23.94
CA ASN A 284 4.82 -15.99 23.75
C ASN A 284 6.32 -16.21 23.99
N LEU A 285 7.17 -15.18 23.87
CA LEU A 285 8.60 -15.29 24.23
C LEU A 285 8.79 -15.57 25.73
N PHE A 286 8.01 -14.89 26.57
CA PHE A 286 8.07 -15.04 28.03
C PHE A 286 7.44 -16.37 28.46
N ILE A 287 6.25 -16.68 27.95
CA ILE A 287 5.57 -17.96 28.25
C ILE A 287 6.44 -19.15 27.83
N GLY A 288 7.11 -19.08 26.68
CA GLY A 288 8.01 -20.13 26.21
C GLY A 288 9.21 -20.40 27.11
N LYS A 289 9.47 -19.53 28.09
CA LYS A 289 10.48 -19.70 29.15
C LYS A 289 9.87 -19.80 30.55
N ASN A 290 8.58 -20.13 30.64
CA ASN A 290 7.81 -20.23 31.88
C ASN A 290 7.76 -18.91 32.68
N ILE A 291 7.85 -17.77 31.99
CA ILE A 291 7.69 -16.45 32.58
C ILE A 291 6.26 -15.98 32.29
N TYR A 292 5.45 -15.85 33.34
CA TYR A 292 4.05 -15.45 33.23
C TYR A 292 3.88 -13.98 33.57
N LEU A 293 3.75 -13.16 32.54
CA LEU A 293 3.40 -11.75 32.68
C LEU A 293 1.87 -11.60 32.67
N ALA A 294 1.35 -10.58 33.36
CA ALA A 294 -0.05 -10.19 33.20
C ALA A 294 -0.33 -9.79 31.73
N PRO A 295 -1.55 -10.01 31.20
CA PRO A 295 -1.86 -9.76 29.78
C PRO A 295 -1.59 -8.32 29.35
N PHE A 296 -0.99 -8.15 28.18
CA PHE A 296 -0.73 -6.85 27.55
C PHE A 296 -0.98 -6.90 26.05
N ASN A 297 -1.37 -5.76 25.47
CA ASN A 297 -1.59 -5.58 24.03
C ASN A 297 -1.10 -4.22 23.50
N ASN A 298 -0.31 -3.50 24.31
CA ASN A 298 0.29 -2.21 23.97
C ASN A 298 1.53 -1.98 24.86
N ALA A 299 2.34 -0.97 24.53
CA ALA A 299 3.59 -0.72 25.25
C ALA A 299 3.38 -0.27 26.70
N ASP A 300 2.33 0.50 27.01
CA ASP A 300 2.09 0.95 28.38
C ASP A 300 1.82 -0.24 29.30
N LEU A 301 0.90 -1.13 28.89
CA LEU A 301 0.62 -2.36 29.63
C LEU A 301 1.84 -3.29 29.68
N PHE A 302 2.62 -3.38 28.60
CA PHE A 302 3.85 -4.17 28.60
C PHE A 302 4.84 -3.66 29.65
N VAL A 303 5.13 -2.35 29.65
CA VAL A 303 6.06 -1.72 30.62
C VAL A 303 5.55 -1.91 32.04
N THR A 304 4.26 -1.65 32.29
CA THR A 304 3.64 -1.83 33.61
C THR A 304 3.76 -3.28 34.09
N ASN A 305 3.40 -4.25 33.26
CA ASN A 305 3.33 -5.65 33.66
C ASN A 305 4.72 -6.27 33.81
N VAL A 306 5.68 -5.88 32.96
CA VAL A 306 7.09 -6.27 33.12
C VAL A 306 7.66 -5.66 34.41
N SER A 307 7.41 -4.38 34.66
CA SER A 307 7.90 -3.73 35.89
C SER A 307 7.30 -4.36 37.14
N ALA A 308 6.00 -4.69 37.12
CA ALA A 308 5.33 -5.36 38.22
C ALA A 308 5.90 -6.77 38.49
N PHE A 309 6.14 -7.55 37.43
CA PHE A 309 6.79 -8.85 37.54
C PHE A 309 8.19 -8.72 38.17
N ILE A 310 9.01 -7.78 37.70
CA ILE A 310 10.35 -7.54 38.25
C ILE A 310 10.26 -7.10 39.73
N ASP A 311 9.34 -6.20 40.07
CA ASP A 311 9.17 -5.73 41.45
C ASP A 311 8.71 -6.85 42.39
N GLU A 312 7.89 -7.78 41.92
CA GLU A 312 7.50 -8.98 42.67
C GLU A 312 8.68 -9.95 42.87
N GLU A 313 9.47 -10.20 41.82
CA GLU A 313 10.66 -11.03 41.93
C GLU A 313 11.69 -10.44 42.90
N ILE A 314 11.89 -9.12 42.89
CA ILE A 314 12.76 -8.43 43.86
C ILE A 314 12.25 -8.59 45.30
N LYS A 315 10.95 -8.41 45.53
CA LYS A 315 10.36 -8.59 46.88
C LYS A 315 10.53 -10.02 47.41
N ASN A 316 10.55 -11.00 46.52
CA ASN A 316 10.61 -12.41 46.86
C ASN A 316 12.04 -12.99 46.94
N ILE A 317 13.09 -12.18 46.74
CA ILE A 317 14.49 -12.65 46.81
C ILE A 317 14.82 -13.37 48.14
N GLY A 318 14.26 -12.92 49.26
CA GLY A 318 14.47 -13.54 50.58
C GLY A 318 13.58 -14.75 50.88
N ALA A 319 12.54 -14.98 50.07
CA ALA A 319 11.62 -16.11 50.21
C ALA A 319 12.01 -17.32 49.32
N LYS A 320 12.75 -17.07 48.23
CA LYS A 320 13.25 -18.08 47.29
C LYS A 320 14.71 -18.43 47.58
N SER A 321 15.18 -19.55 47.04
CA SER A 321 16.62 -19.86 47.11
C SER A 321 17.41 -18.88 46.23
N LYS A 322 18.66 -18.58 46.61
CA LYS A 322 19.53 -17.68 45.82
C LYS A 322 19.68 -18.16 44.37
N ASN A 323 19.90 -19.45 44.17
CA ASN A 323 20.06 -20.04 42.83
C ASN A 323 18.79 -19.91 41.99
N GLU A 324 17.62 -20.06 42.61
CA GLU A 324 16.33 -19.89 41.93
C GLU A 324 16.10 -18.44 41.51
N SER A 325 16.38 -17.47 42.40
CA SER A 325 16.28 -16.04 42.09
C SER A 325 17.24 -15.62 40.96
N GLU A 326 18.48 -16.13 40.97
CA GLU A 326 19.46 -15.89 39.91
C GLU A 326 19.04 -16.53 38.58
N ASP A 327 18.52 -17.77 38.59
CA ASP A 327 18.07 -18.48 37.38
C ASP A 327 16.87 -17.78 36.72
N ILE A 328 15.91 -17.31 37.51
CA ILE A 328 14.77 -16.52 37.02
C ILE A 328 15.27 -15.22 36.39
N TYR A 329 16.21 -14.51 37.05
CA TYR A 329 16.82 -13.30 36.49
C TYR A 329 17.49 -13.57 35.15
N TYR A 330 18.38 -14.57 35.05
CA TYR A 330 19.11 -14.87 33.81
C TYR A 330 18.17 -15.36 32.70
N THR A 331 17.14 -16.14 33.05
CA THR A 331 16.13 -16.57 32.10
C THR A 331 15.34 -15.37 31.56
N PHE A 332 14.93 -14.43 32.42
CA PHE A 332 14.24 -13.22 32.01
C PHE A 332 15.14 -12.27 31.21
N ALA A 333 16.22 -11.78 31.83
CA ALA A 333 17.03 -10.69 31.33
C ALA A 333 17.88 -11.14 30.13
N ASP A 334 18.67 -12.19 30.29
CA ASP A 334 19.66 -12.56 29.29
C ASP A 334 19.02 -13.37 28.15
N SER A 335 18.15 -14.33 28.48
CA SER A 335 17.57 -15.25 27.49
C SER A 335 16.39 -14.66 26.72
N VAL A 336 15.41 -14.08 27.42
CA VAL A 336 14.19 -13.54 26.80
C VAL A 336 14.39 -12.09 26.37
N TYR A 337 14.72 -11.21 27.31
CA TYR A 337 14.75 -9.77 27.08
C TYR A 337 15.88 -9.37 26.13
N TYR A 338 17.15 -9.46 26.54
CA TYR A 338 18.27 -8.93 25.75
C TYR A 338 18.56 -9.75 24.49
N LYS A 339 18.58 -11.08 24.58
CA LYS A 339 18.92 -11.95 23.44
C LYS A 339 17.84 -11.99 22.36
N THR A 340 16.57 -11.85 22.74
CA THR A 340 15.45 -12.04 21.80
C THR A 340 14.61 -10.78 21.64
N PHE A 341 14.00 -10.26 22.70
CA PHE A 341 13.10 -9.10 22.62
C PHE A 341 13.82 -7.82 22.17
N ALA A 342 14.86 -7.39 22.90
CA ALA A 342 15.60 -6.16 22.63
C ALA A 342 16.30 -6.20 21.27
N LYS A 343 16.79 -7.38 20.85
CA LYS A 343 17.49 -7.55 19.57
C LYS A 343 16.55 -7.59 18.36
N LYS A 344 15.38 -8.24 18.48
CA LYS A 344 14.51 -8.52 17.32
C LYS A 344 13.21 -7.74 17.31
N TRP A 345 12.56 -7.58 18.46
CA TRP A 345 11.21 -7.01 18.56
C TRP A 345 11.23 -5.52 18.86
N LEU A 346 12.13 -5.09 19.74
CA LEU A 346 12.22 -3.69 20.13
C LEU A 346 12.48 -2.73 18.95
N PRO A 347 13.37 -3.03 17.97
CA PRO A 347 13.51 -2.18 16.79
C PRO A 347 12.20 -2.04 16.01
N VAL A 348 11.50 -3.16 15.79
CA VAL A 348 10.21 -3.18 15.08
C VAL A 348 9.16 -2.37 15.82
N LEU A 349 9.10 -2.49 17.16
CA LEU A 349 8.15 -1.73 17.97
C LEU A 349 8.42 -0.22 17.91
N ILE A 350 9.69 0.19 17.97
CA ILE A 350 10.07 1.61 17.91
C ILE A 350 9.83 2.18 16.51
N GLU A 351 10.30 1.50 15.45
CA GLU A 351 10.13 1.93 14.05
C GLU A 351 8.65 2.11 13.67
N ASN A 352 7.75 1.34 14.29
CA ASN A 352 6.32 1.39 14.04
C ASN A 352 5.53 2.21 15.08
N ASN A 353 6.20 3.00 15.92
CA ASN A 353 5.58 3.82 16.98
C ASN A 353 4.72 3.04 17.98
N MET A 354 4.99 1.75 18.16
CA MET A 354 4.30 0.89 19.11
C MET A 354 4.93 0.96 20.50
N MET A 355 6.19 1.39 20.60
CA MET A 355 6.92 1.63 21.83
C MET A 355 7.88 2.82 21.67
N THR A 356 8.08 3.59 22.73
CA THR A 356 8.99 4.74 22.75
C THR A 356 10.36 4.38 23.35
N GLN A 357 11.37 5.21 23.06
CA GLN A 357 12.69 5.08 23.68
C GLN A 357 12.62 5.20 25.21
N SER A 358 11.79 6.10 25.73
CA SER A 358 11.60 6.26 27.18
C SER A 358 10.99 5.03 27.84
N GLN A 359 9.98 4.40 27.21
CA GLN A 359 9.39 3.15 27.71
C GLN A 359 10.43 2.01 27.76
N LYS A 360 11.34 1.95 26.79
CA LYS A 360 12.46 0.99 26.80
C LYS A 360 13.38 1.26 27.98
N ASP A 361 13.79 2.51 28.16
CA ASP A 361 14.74 2.90 29.20
C ASP A 361 14.17 2.60 30.61
N VAL A 362 12.85 2.74 30.81
CA VAL A 362 12.17 2.35 32.07
C VAL A 362 12.34 0.86 32.36
N VAL A 363 12.12 -0.01 31.37
CA VAL A 363 12.24 -1.46 31.54
C VAL A 363 13.70 -1.86 31.78
N GLU A 364 14.64 -1.29 31.03
CA GLU A 364 16.07 -1.58 31.19
C GLU A 364 16.58 -1.12 32.56
N ALA A 365 16.17 0.06 33.04
CA ALA A 365 16.51 0.52 34.39
C ALA A 365 15.98 -0.42 35.49
N LYS A 366 14.77 -0.98 35.31
CA LYS A 366 14.19 -1.98 36.22
C LYS A 366 14.99 -3.28 36.22
N ILE A 367 15.40 -3.77 35.05
CA ILE A 367 16.24 -4.97 34.93
C ILE A 367 17.61 -4.74 35.59
N GLU A 368 18.23 -3.58 35.39
CA GLU A 368 19.49 -3.23 36.03
C GLU A 368 19.38 -3.13 37.56
N PHE A 369 18.27 -2.58 38.06
CA PHE A 369 17.99 -2.55 39.49
C PHE A 369 17.83 -3.97 40.04
N TRP A 370 17.07 -4.84 39.36
CA TRP A 370 16.90 -6.24 39.76
C TRP A 370 18.23 -6.99 39.81
N LYS A 371 19.12 -6.77 38.83
CA LYS A 371 20.46 -7.37 38.83
C LYS A 371 21.25 -7.03 40.11
N LYS A 372 21.18 -5.77 40.56
CA LYS A 372 21.87 -5.31 41.77
C LYS A 372 21.33 -6.01 43.01
N GLU A 373 20.02 -6.23 43.10
CA GLU A 373 19.41 -6.86 44.27
C GLU A 373 19.54 -8.39 44.27
N ALA A 374 19.34 -9.05 43.12
CA ALA A 374 19.26 -10.52 43.03
C ALA A 374 20.61 -11.21 42.80
N VAL A 375 21.53 -10.58 42.07
CA VAL A 375 22.80 -11.20 41.61
C VAL A 375 24.01 -10.65 42.37
N SER A 376 23.93 -9.43 42.93
CA SER A 376 25.02 -8.86 43.73
C SER A 376 25.06 -9.42 45.14
N SER A 377 25.42 -10.70 45.25
CA SER A 377 26.17 -11.22 46.38
C SER A 377 27.60 -11.51 45.95
N PHE A 378 28.34 -10.46 45.56
CA PHE A 378 29.77 -10.44 45.85
C PHE A 378 29.95 -10.13 47.34
N SER A 379 29.70 -11.19 48.11
CA SER A 379 30.45 -11.60 49.29
C SER A 379 31.34 -10.53 49.92
N TYR A 380 30.76 -9.70 50.79
CA TYR A 380 31.52 -8.98 51.81
C TYR A 380 32.44 -9.96 52.58
N TRP A 381 32.01 -11.22 52.70
CA TRP A 381 32.79 -12.31 53.28
C TRP A 381 34.06 -12.67 52.50
N ILE A 382 34.14 -12.52 51.17
CA ILE A 382 35.39 -12.75 50.44
C ILE A 382 36.41 -11.66 50.78
N TYR A 383 35.99 -10.40 50.90
CA TYR A 383 36.88 -9.32 51.37
C TYR A 383 37.28 -9.52 52.84
N VAL A 384 36.35 -9.93 53.71
CA VAL A 384 36.64 -10.25 55.12
C VAL A 384 37.58 -11.45 55.24
N ILE A 385 37.39 -12.53 54.47
CA ILE A 385 38.27 -13.71 54.44
C ILE A 385 39.64 -13.33 53.86
N THR A 386 39.70 -12.50 52.84
CA THR A 386 40.97 -12.03 52.25
C THR A 386 41.73 -11.15 53.24
N ILE A 387 41.05 -10.26 53.98
CA ILE A 387 41.65 -9.44 55.05
C ILE A 387 42.12 -10.32 56.23
N ILE A 388 41.37 -11.35 56.61
CA ILE A 388 41.76 -12.30 57.66
C ILE A 388 42.99 -13.11 57.22
N ILE A 389 43.05 -13.58 55.97
CA ILE A 389 44.21 -14.31 55.42
C ILE A 389 45.43 -13.39 55.38
N ILE A 390 45.29 -12.13 54.95
CA ILE A 390 46.37 -11.16 54.94
C ILE A 390 46.86 -10.87 56.37
N LEU A 391 45.96 -10.69 57.33
CA LEU A 391 46.32 -10.52 58.74
C LEU A 391 47.06 -11.75 59.30
N PHE A 392 46.63 -12.96 58.96
CA PHE A 392 47.29 -14.19 59.38
C PHE A 392 48.70 -14.31 58.77
N VAL A 393 48.87 -13.94 57.50
CA VAL A 393 50.17 -13.93 56.81
C VAL A 393 51.10 -12.87 57.41
N VAL A 394 50.60 -11.68 57.72
CA VAL A 394 51.38 -10.61 58.37
C VAL A 394 51.82 -11.03 59.77
N VAL A 395 50.92 -11.60 60.59
CA VAL A 395 51.26 -12.11 61.93
C VAL A 395 52.26 -13.27 61.85
N TYR A 396 52.08 -14.19 60.89
CA TYR A 396 53.01 -15.31 60.67
C TYR A 396 54.41 -14.85 60.26
N ILE A 397 54.50 -13.87 59.35
CA ILE A 397 55.78 -13.27 58.94
C ILE A 397 56.43 -12.54 60.13
N PHE A 398 55.66 -11.79 60.91
CA PHE A 398 56.16 -11.05 62.08
C PHE A 398 56.66 -11.98 63.21
N GLN A 399 56.01 -13.13 63.42
CA GLN A 399 56.50 -14.15 64.35
C GLN A 399 57.78 -14.84 63.86
N ARG A 400 57.93 -15.04 62.54
CA ARG A 400 59.15 -15.61 61.96
C ARG A 400 60.34 -14.64 61.95
N THR A 401 60.11 -13.34 61.80
CA THR A 401 61.19 -12.33 61.87
C THR A 401 61.66 -12.10 63.30
N LYS A 402 60.77 -12.11 64.30
CA LYS A 402 61.17 -12.06 65.73
C LYS A 402 61.96 -13.29 66.21
N LYS A 403 61.71 -14.48 65.65
CA LYS A 403 62.47 -15.69 65.98
C LYS A 403 63.88 -15.74 65.35
N LYS A 404 64.16 -14.90 64.35
CA LYS A 404 65.50 -14.78 63.75
C LYS A 404 66.37 -13.67 64.37
N SER A 405 65.80 -12.79 65.20
CA SER A 405 66.56 -11.72 65.89
C SER A 405 66.91 -12.06 67.35
N ILE A 406 66.71 -13.30 67.80
CA ILE A 406 67.19 -13.80 69.10
C ILE A 406 67.90 -15.12 68.85
N LYS A 407 69.07 -15.04 68.22
CA LYS A 407 70.18 -16.00 68.28
C LYS A 407 71.32 -15.40 67.47
N VAL A 408 72.27 -14.79 68.17
CA VAL A 408 73.73 -14.97 68.07
C VAL A 408 74.36 -13.87 68.92
N GLU A 409 75.08 -14.34 69.94
CA GLU A 409 76.03 -13.69 70.88
C GLU A 409 75.58 -12.47 71.69
#